data_AF-X1NCA8-F1
#
_entry.id   AF-X1NCA8-F1
#
_cell.length_a   1.000
_cell.length_b   1.000
_cell.length_c   1.000
_cell.angle_alpha   90.00
_cell.angle_beta   90.00
_cell.angle_gamma   90.00
#
_symmetry.space_group_name_H-M   'P 1'
#
loop_
_entity.id
_entity.type
_entity.pdbx_description
1 polymer ?
#
loop_
_entity_poly.entity_id
_entity_poly.type
_entity_poly.pdbx_seq_one_letter_code
_entity_poly.pdbx_strand_id
1 'polypeptide(L)'
;MAKIKHKLVILSGKGGVGKSTITANLAIALARKGHKVGVLDIDIHGPSIPKILGVRGQGLTTGRLEGPVLGIVENMSGFVCPKCGAEVDIFGRGGGQKIAGELGVPFLDRIPIDSKVCEDSDRGTPFIVEHAETPAAKAFMRVVDKVEEFLKQQGARA
;
A
#
# COMPACT_ATOMS: atom_id res chain seq x y z
N MET A 1 1.83 -15.72 15.18
CA MET A 1 0.96 -15.32 14.05
C MET A 1 -0.46 -15.90 14.07
N ALA A 2 -0.74 -17.02 14.77
CA ALA A 2 -2.06 -17.67 14.75
C ALA A 2 -3.25 -16.83 15.27
N LYS A 3 -2.99 -15.76 16.04
CA LYS A 3 -4.02 -14.85 16.59
C LYS A 3 -4.32 -13.63 15.70
N ILE A 4 -3.63 -13.49 14.55
CA ILE A 4 -3.80 -12.34 13.64
C ILE A 4 -4.89 -12.68 12.63
N LYS A 5 -5.99 -11.91 12.64
CA LYS A 5 -7.15 -12.13 11.77
C LYS A 5 -6.84 -11.92 10.29
N HIS A 6 -6.12 -10.84 9.98
CA HIS A 6 -5.79 -10.46 8.61
C HIS A 6 -4.31 -10.12 8.49
N LYS A 7 -3.68 -10.62 7.42
CA LYS A 7 -2.28 -10.34 7.10
C LYS A 7 -2.24 -9.61 5.77
N LEU A 8 -1.90 -8.33 5.79
CA LEU A 8 -1.74 -7.51 4.59
C LEU A 8 -0.26 -7.46 4.24
N VAL A 9 0.08 -7.83 3.00
CA VAL A 9 1.46 -7.82 2.50
C VAL A 9 1.56 -6.76 1.41
N ILE A 10 2.46 -5.80 1.59
CA ILE A 10 2.71 -4.72 0.62
C ILE A 10 4.00 -5.04 -0.12
N LEU A 11 3.91 -5.18 -1.44
CA LEU A 11 5.01 -5.59 -2.31
C LEU A 11 5.35 -4.50 -3.33
N SER A 12 6.60 -4.46 -3.75
CA SER A 12 7.07 -3.64 -4.88
C SER A 12 8.13 -4.40 -5.67
N GLY A 13 8.14 -4.20 -7.00
CA GLY A 13 9.19 -4.73 -7.88
C GLY A 13 10.48 -3.88 -7.91
N LYS A 14 10.49 -2.69 -7.31
CA LYS A 14 11.63 -1.76 -7.29
C LYS A 14 11.79 -1.07 -5.93
N GLY A 15 13.03 -0.77 -5.55
CA GLY A 15 13.33 0.10 -4.41
C GLY A 15 12.89 1.55 -4.68
N GLY A 16 12.63 2.32 -3.61
CA GLY A 16 12.35 3.75 -3.72
C GLY A 16 10.94 4.16 -4.16
N VAL A 17 10.03 3.22 -4.44
CA VAL A 17 8.67 3.54 -4.89
C VAL A 17 7.71 3.98 -3.77
N GLY A 18 8.20 4.12 -2.53
CA GLY A 18 7.37 4.51 -1.38
C GLY A 18 6.59 3.38 -0.68
N LYS A 19 7.04 2.12 -0.80
CA LYS A 19 6.44 0.96 -0.08
C LYS A 19 6.24 1.27 1.42
N SER A 20 7.32 1.66 2.11
CA SER A 20 7.29 1.86 3.56
C SER A 20 6.40 3.05 3.96
N THR A 21 6.38 4.11 3.16
CA THR A 21 5.46 5.25 3.31
C THR A 21 4.00 4.83 3.22
N ILE A 22 3.65 3.99 2.24
CA ILE A 22 2.28 3.44 2.11
C ILE A 22 1.94 2.56 3.30
N THR A 23 2.84 1.66 3.69
CA THR A 23 2.63 0.76 4.83
C THR A 23 2.33 1.53 6.11
N ALA A 24 3.13 2.56 6.42
CA ALA A 24 2.96 3.36 7.63
C ALA A 24 1.61 4.10 7.65
N ASN A 25 1.30 4.84 6.58
CA ASN A 25 0.05 5.60 6.51
C ASN A 25 -1.18 4.68 6.53
N LEU A 26 -1.17 3.56 5.80
CA LEU A 26 -2.27 2.59 5.83
C LEU A 26 -2.45 2.00 7.24
N ALA A 27 -1.37 1.64 7.92
CA ALA A 27 -1.43 1.07 9.27
C ALA A 27 -2.02 2.05 10.28
N ILE A 28 -1.59 3.31 10.23
CA ILE A 28 -2.10 4.37 11.11
C ILE A 28 -3.59 4.66 10.82
N ALA A 29 -3.99 4.72 9.54
CA ALA A 29 -5.39 4.93 9.17
C ALA A 29 -6.29 3.81 9.70
N LEU A 30 -5.89 2.55 9.50
CA LEU A 30 -6.62 1.38 10.01
C LEU A 30 -6.68 1.39 11.54
N ALA A 31 -5.60 1.74 12.22
CA ALA A 31 -5.59 1.87 13.68
C ALA A 31 -6.57 2.94 14.18
N ARG A 32 -6.61 4.11 13.50
CA ARG A 32 -7.57 5.20 13.82
C ARG A 32 -9.02 4.81 13.58
N LYS A 33 -9.27 3.90 12.64
CA LYS A 33 -10.59 3.29 12.43
C LYS A 33 -10.95 2.22 13.47
N GLY A 34 -10.12 2.03 14.50
CA GLY A 34 -10.38 1.11 15.62
C GLY A 34 -9.83 -0.30 15.42
N HIS A 35 -9.09 -0.57 14.34
CA HIS A 35 -8.48 -1.88 14.12
C HIS A 35 -7.22 -2.05 14.97
N LYS A 36 -6.97 -3.28 15.45
CA LYS A 36 -5.69 -3.63 16.09
C LYS A 36 -4.68 -3.95 15.01
N VAL A 37 -3.78 -3.01 14.72
CA VAL A 37 -2.82 -3.10 13.63
C VAL A 37 -1.42 -3.33 14.17
N GLY A 38 -0.66 -4.20 13.51
CA GLY A 38 0.78 -4.34 13.69
C GLY A 38 1.48 -4.19 12.34
N VAL A 39 2.65 -3.56 12.34
CA VAL A 39 3.51 -3.43 11.15
C VAL A 39 4.72 -4.34 11.35
N LEU A 40 5.05 -5.11 10.32
CA LEU A 40 6.26 -5.93 10.27
C LEU A 40 7.00 -5.56 9.00
N ASP A 41 8.19 -4.97 9.16
CA ASP A 41 9.06 -4.67 8.02
C ASP A 41 9.91 -5.90 7.69
N ILE A 42 9.89 -6.30 6.42
CA ILE A 42 10.62 -7.45 5.88
C ILE A 42 11.36 -7.02 4.62
N ASP A 43 12.02 -5.86 4.65
CA ASP A 43 12.89 -5.41 3.56
C ASP A 43 14.18 -6.26 3.47
N ILE A 44 14.06 -7.43 2.83
CA ILE A 44 15.16 -8.34 2.51
C ILE A 44 15.75 -7.88 1.16
N HIS A 45 16.82 -7.09 1.16
CA HIS A 45 17.50 -6.73 -0.09
C HIS A 45 18.47 -7.83 -0.59
N GLY A 46 17.94 -8.71 -1.47
CA GLY A 46 18.59 -9.38 -2.62
C GLY A 46 19.29 -10.75 -2.41
N PRO A 47 19.36 -11.69 -3.40
CA PRO A 47 18.84 -11.68 -4.78
C PRO A 47 17.76 -12.75 -5.09
N SER A 48 17.17 -12.61 -6.29
CA SER A 48 16.38 -13.55 -7.12
C SER A 48 14.95 -13.94 -6.68
N ILE A 49 13.99 -13.23 -7.28
CA ILE A 49 12.56 -13.57 -7.38
C ILE A 49 12.32 -15.04 -7.85
N PRO A 50 13.13 -15.68 -8.70
CA PRO A 50 12.98 -17.12 -8.98
C PRO A 50 13.39 -18.09 -7.84
N LYS A 51 13.94 -17.61 -6.72
CA LYS A 51 14.32 -18.37 -5.50
C LYS A 51 13.33 -18.12 -4.35
N ILE A 52 12.63 -16.99 -4.44
CA ILE A 52 11.50 -16.60 -3.59
C ILE A 52 10.16 -17.11 -4.15
N LEU A 53 10.05 -17.26 -5.48
CA LEU A 53 8.90 -17.86 -6.18
C LEU A 53 9.27 -19.16 -6.92
N GLY A 54 10.46 -19.70 -6.66
CA GLY A 54 10.99 -20.91 -7.27
C GLY A 54 10.31 -22.17 -6.78
N VAL A 55 9.06 -22.36 -7.17
CA VAL A 55 8.36 -23.63 -7.08
C VAL A 55 9.13 -24.66 -7.91
N ARG A 56 10.14 -25.27 -7.30
CA ARG A 56 10.49 -26.69 -7.48
C ARG A 56 11.03 -27.24 -6.16
N GLY A 57 10.09 -27.74 -5.36
CA GLY A 57 10.29 -29.06 -4.79
C GLY A 57 10.65 -29.20 -3.31
N GLN A 58 10.85 -28.16 -2.50
CA GLN A 58 10.95 -28.34 -1.02
C GLN A 58 10.90 -27.01 -0.24
N GLY A 59 10.29 -27.07 0.95
CA GLY A 59 9.56 -25.97 1.59
C GLY A 59 10.32 -25.00 2.49
N LEU A 60 9.72 -23.82 2.63
CA LEU A 60 9.97 -22.85 3.70
C LEU A 60 8.96 -23.08 4.83
N THR A 61 9.41 -23.42 6.03
CA THR A 61 8.61 -23.37 7.26
C THR A 61 8.62 -21.96 7.84
N THR A 62 8.07 -21.03 7.07
CA THR A 62 7.55 -19.74 7.54
C THR A 62 6.05 -19.80 7.29
N GLY A 63 5.22 -19.45 8.28
CA GLY A 63 3.77 -19.65 8.17
C GLY A 63 3.23 -19.09 6.85
N ARG A 64 2.64 -19.96 6.02
CA ARG A 64 2.20 -19.65 4.65
C ARG A 64 1.40 -18.34 4.63
N LEU A 65 1.94 -17.32 3.94
CA LEU A 65 1.21 -16.11 3.56
C LEU A 65 0.49 -16.42 2.25
N GLU A 66 -0.55 -17.26 2.34
CA GLU A 66 -1.46 -17.53 1.23
C GLU A 66 -2.64 -16.58 1.34
N GLY A 67 -2.93 -15.86 0.25
CA GLY A 67 -4.05 -14.94 0.23
C GLY A 67 -4.28 -14.35 -1.16
N PRO A 68 -5.51 -13.93 -1.46
CA PRO A 68 -5.83 -13.25 -2.70
C PRO A 68 -5.09 -11.92 -2.79
N VAL A 69 -4.73 -11.51 -4.01
CA VAL A 69 -4.25 -10.15 -4.27
C VAL A 69 -5.41 -9.18 -4.03
N LEU A 70 -5.26 -8.32 -3.03
CA LEU A 70 -6.25 -7.31 -2.68
C LEU A 70 -6.44 -6.27 -3.80
N GLY A 71 -5.33 -5.86 -4.40
CA GLY A 71 -5.32 -4.95 -5.53
C GLY A 71 -4.02 -4.17 -5.67
N ILE A 72 -3.99 -3.29 -6.68
CA ILE A 72 -2.83 -2.49 -7.05
C ILE A 72 -3.07 -1.03 -6.63
N VAL A 73 -2.06 -0.43 -5.99
CA VAL A 73 -1.98 1.01 -5.76
C VAL A 73 -0.92 1.58 -6.69
N GLU A 74 -1.27 2.61 -7.45
CA GLU A 74 -0.30 3.36 -8.26
C GLU A 74 0.21 4.55 -7.44
N ASN A 75 1.38 4.38 -6.82
CA ASN A 75 2.02 5.45 -6.05
C ASN A 75 2.74 6.45 -6.95
N MET A 76 2.95 7.66 -6.44
CA MET A 76 3.65 8.75 -7.14
C MET A 76 3.00 9.13 -8.48
N SER A 77 1.67 9.01 -8.57
CA SER A 77 0.89 9.23 -9.80
C SER A 77 0.57 10.73 -10.00
N GLY A 78 1.52 11.45 -10.58
CA GLY A 78 1.50 12.92 -10.68
C GLY A 78 1.93 13.62 -9.40
N PHE A 79 1.72 14.92 -9.31
CA PHE A 79 2.25 15.79 -8.28
C PHE A 79 1.25 16.86 -7.86
N VAL A 80 1.07 17.03 -6.55
CA VAL A 80 0.25 18.08 -5.98
C VAL A 80 1.06 19.37 -5.91
N CYS A 81 0.63 20.40 -6.63
CA CYS A 81 1.28 21.71 -6.59
C CYS A 81 1.12 22.33 -5.18
N PRO A 82 2.21 22.68 -4.49
CA PRO A 82 2.14 23.21 -3.12
C PRO A 82 1.54 24.62 -3.05
N LYS A 83 1.49 25.36 -4.17
CA LYS A 83 0.94 26.72 -4.23
C LYS A 83 -0.57 26.77 -4.45
N CYS A 84 -1.09 25.91 -5.33
CA CYS A 84 -2.50 25.97 -5.74
C CYS A 84 -3.27 24.67 -5.51
N GLY A 85 -2.62 23.59 -5.07
CA GLY A 85 -3.25 22.28 -4.86
C GLY A 85 -3.61 21.52 -6.14
N ALA A 86 -3.34 22.09 -7.33
CA ALA A 86 -3.59 21.42 -8.59
C ALA A 86 -2.71 20.19 -8.76
N GLU A 87 -3.29 19.10 -9.26
CA GLU A 87 -2.55 17.90 -9.63
C GLU A 87 -1.97 18.04 -11.03
N VAL A 88 -0.67 17.83 -11.16
CA VAL A 88 0.09 17.87 -12.41
C VAL A 88 0.59 16.47 -12.73
N ASP A 89 0.45 16.04 -13.98
CA ASP A 89 1.09 14.81 -14.43
C ASP A 89 2.55 15.07 -14.80
N ILE A 90 3.47 14.37 -14.12
CA ILE A 90 4.93 14.52 -14.32
C ILE A 90 5.53 13.29 -15.03
N PHE A 91 4.95 12.11 -14.82
CA PHE A 91 5.53 10.83 -15.25
C PHE A 91 4.59 9.98 -16.13
N GLY A 92 3.45 10.53 -16.51
CA GLY A 92 2.36 9.78 -17.12
C GLY A 92 1.54 9.06 -16.06
N ARG A 93 0.25 8.88 -16.36
CA ARG A 93 -0.74 8.32 -15.44
C ARG A 93 -1.40 7.06 -15.98
N GLY A 94 -1.73 6.11 -15.10
CA GLY A 94 -2.63 5.00 -15.39
C GLY A 94 -1.99 3.69 -15.82
N GLY A 95 -0.66 3.59 -15.79
CA GLY A 95 0.02 2.32 -16.01
C GLY A 95 -0.40 1.25 -14.99
N GLY A 96 -0.59 1.65 -13.73
CA GLY A 96 -1.04 0.78 -12.64
C GLY A 96 -2.50 0.31 -12.82
N GLN A 97 -3.37 1.18 -13.33
CA GLN A 97 -4.75 0.79 -13.64
C GLN A 97 -4.82 -0.17 -14.84
N LYS A 98 -4.00 0.07 -15.87
CA LYS A 98 -3.93 -0.80 -17.05
C LYS A 98 -3.48 -2.21 -16.67
N ILE A 99 -2.37 -2.32 -15.93
CA ILE A 99 -1.85 -3.63 -15.49
C ILE A 99 -2.82 -4.34 -14.53
N ALA A 100 -3.54 -3.59 -13.68
CA ALA A 100 -4.58 -4.17 -12.84
C ALA A 100 -5.68 -4.85 -13.68
N GLY A 101 -6.11 -4.18 -14.76
CA GLY A 101 -7.03 -4.75 -15.74
C GLY A 101 -6.48 -5.98 -16.46
N GLU A 102 -5.23 -5.92 -16.94
CA GLU A 102 -4.56 -7.04 -17.62
C GLU A 102 -4.39 -8.28 -16.72
N LEU A 103 -4.12 -8.08 -15.42
CA LEU A 103 -3.95 -9.15 -14.44
C LEU A 103 -5.27 -9.61 -13.80
N GLY A 104 -6.40 -8.96 -14.12
CA GLY A 104 -7.69 -9.27 -13.50
C GLY A 104 -7.73 -9.02 -11.99
N VAL A 105 -6.94 -8.07 -11.48
CA VAL A 105 -6.87 -7.72 -10.05
C VAL A 105 -7.49 -6.34 -9.80
N PRO A 106 -8.04 -6.07 -8.60
CA PRO A 106 -8.63 -4.77 -8.30
C PRO A 106 -7.61 -3.63 -8.38
N PHE A 107 -8.05 -2.47 -8.85
CA PHE A 107 -7.29 -1.22 -8.75
C PHE A 107 -7.78 -0.43 -7.53
N LEU A 108 -6.89 -0.23 -6.55
CA LEU A 108 -7.24 0.38 -5.27
C LEU A 108 -7.28 1.90 -5.37
N ASP A 109 -6.21 2.58 -5.78
CA ASP A 109 -6.25 4.01 -6.10
C ASP A 109 -4.92 4.48 -6.71
N ARG A 110 -4.89 5.76 -7.08
CA ARG A 110 -3.69 6.52 -7.40
C ARG A 110 -3.36 7.46 -6.26
N ILE A 111 -2.11 7.45 -5.83
CA ILE A 111 -1.63 8.37 -4.79
C ILE A 111 -0.64 9.34 -5.46
N PRO A 112 -0.96 10.64 -5.58
CA PRO A 112 -0.05 11.62 -6.16
C PRO A 112 1.13 11.90 -5.22
N ILE A 113 2.23 12.38 -5.77
CA ILE A 113 3.35 12.92 -4.99
C ILE A 113 2.87 14.19 -4.28
N ASP A 114 3.11 14.26 -2.99
CA ASP A 114 2.93 15.45 -2.18
C ASP A 114 4.21 15.65 -1.36
N SER A 115 4.81 16.84 -1.43
CA SER A 115 6.10 17.11 -0.79
C SER A 115 6.05 16.89 0.72
N LYS A 116 4.90 17.16 1.32
CA LYS A 116 4.68 17.02 2.77
C LYS A 116 4.71 15.57 3.22
N VAL A 117 4.42 14.61 2.34
CA VAL A 117 4.50 13.18 2.67
C VAL A 117 5.93 12.78 3.05
N CYS A 118 6.93 13.30 2.33
CA CYS A 118 8.33 13.04 2.63
C CYS A 118 8.73 13.74 3.93
N GLU A 119 8.43 15.03 4.04
CA GLU A 119 8.73 15.86 5.22
C GLU A 119 8.16 15.26 6.51
N ASP A 120 6.90 14.83 6.49
CA ASP A 120 6.24 14.20 7.62
C ASP A 120 6.80 12.81 7.93
N SER A 121 7.17 12.03 6.91
CA SER A 121 7.82 10.74 7.11
C SER A 121 9.16 10.91 7.83
N ASP A 122 9.95 11.91 7.46
CA ASP A 122 11.24 12.22 8.11
C ASP A 122 11.06 12.73 9.55
N ARG A 123 9.95 13.42 9.82
CA ARG A 123 9.59 13.90 11.17
C ARG A 123 8.92 12.84 12.05
N GLY A 124 8.60 11.67 11.49
CA GLY A 124 7.87 10.61 12.20
C GLY A 124 6.41 10.93 12.46
N THR A 125 5.83 11.90 11.73
CA THR A 125 4.42 12.28 11.84
C THR A 125 3.59 11.62 10.73
N PRO A 126 2.40 11.09 11.03
CA PRO A 126 1.55 10.52 9.98
C PRO A 126 0.97 11.60 9.05
N PHE A 127 1.40 11.61 7.79
CA PHE A 127 0.92 12.57 6.78
C PHE A 127 -0.62 12.64 6.69
N ILE A 128 -1.29 11.48 6.69
CA ILE A 128 -2.77 11.42 6.63
C ILE A 128 -3.48 12.04 7.83
N VAL A 129 -2.77 12.28 8.94
CA VAL A 129 -3.31 12.89 10.15
C VAL A 129 -3.13 14.41 10.08
N GLU A 130 -1.93 14.87 9.77
CA GLU A 130 -1.60 16.30 9.73
C GLU A 130 -2.22 17.00 8.52
N HIS A 131 -2.44 16.26 7.43
CA HIS A 131 -2.78 16.83 6.12
C HIS A 131 -4.01 16.18 5.48
N ALA A 132 -5.00 15.82 6.30
CA ALA A 132 -6.23 15.10 5.89
C ALA A 132 -6.97 15.72 4.68
N GLU A 133 -6.89 17.04 4.50
CA GLU A 133 -7.59 17.75 3.43
C GLU A 133 -6.87 17.73 2.07
N THR A 134 -5.61 17.29 2.01
CA THR A 134 -4.83 17.26 0.78
C THR A 134 -5.34 16.19 -0.19
N PRO A 135 -5.14 16.36 -1.52
CA PRO A 135 -5.49 15.34 -2.50
C PRO A 135 -4.83 13.98 -2.22
N ALA A 136 -3.56 13.99 -1.82
CA ALA A 136 -2.83 12.78 -1.47
C ALA A 136 -3.43 12.09 -0.23
N ALA A 137 -3.76 12.83 0.84
CA ALA A 137 -4.35 12.23 2.03
C ALA A 137 -5.73 11.63 1.75
N LYS A 138 -6.54 12.33 0.96
CA LYS A 138 -7.83 11.81 0.47
C LYS A 138 -7.66 10.53 -0.34
N ALA A 139 -6.63 10.46 -1.20
CA ALA A 139 -6.31 9.24 -1.95
C ALA A 139 -5.87 8.08 -1.04
N PHE A 140 -5.02 8.34 -0.05
CA PHE A 140 -4.67 7.35 0.97
C PHE A 140 -5.91 6.81 1.68
N MET A 141 -6.82 7.69 2.11
CA MET A 141 -8.03 7.26 2.80
C MET A 141 -8.95 6.41 1.92
N ARG A 142 -9.09 6.72 0.62
CA ARG A 142 -9.83 5.85 -0.31
C ARG A 142 -9.22 4.44 -0.44
N VAL A 143 -7.89 4.33 -0.44
CA VAL A 143 -7.22 3.01 -0.37
C VAL A 143 -7.57 2.29 0.93
N VAL A 144 -7.52 2.99 2.05
CA VAL A 144 -7.86 2.44 3.39
C VAL A 144 -9.30 1.95 3.42
N ASP A 145 -10.24 2.71 2.87
CA ASP A 145 -11.66 2.35 2.81
C ASP A 145 -11.87 1.04 2.03
N LYS A 146 -11.25 0.93 0.84
CA LYS A 146 -11.33 -0.29 0.02
C LYS A 146 -10.67 -1.49 0.69
N VAL A 147 -9.53 -1.27 1.36
CA VAL A 147 -8.85 -2.32 2.14
C VAL A 147 -9.77 -2.80 3.26
N GLU A 148 -10.33 -1.88 4.05
CA GLU A 148 -11.21 -2.20 5.17
C GLU A 148 -12.47 -2.95 4.71
N GLU A 149 -13.07 -2.53 3.61
CA GLU A 149 -14.24 -3.20 3.03
C GLU A 149 -13.91 -4.65 2.64
N PHE A 150 -12.76 -4.88 2.00
CA PHE A 150 -12.32 -6.23 1.69
C PHE A 150 -12.08 -7.08 2.96
N LEU A 151 -11.47 -6.49 3.99
CA LEU A 151 -11.25 -7.18 5.26
C LEU A 151 -12.58 -7.60 5.91
N LYS A 152 -13.60 -6.73 5.87
CA LYS A 152 -14.95 -7.03 6.37
C LYS A 152 -15.61 -8.16 5.57
N GLN A 153 -15.49 -8.15 4.24
CA GLN A 153 -16.05 -9.19 3.38
C GLN A 153 -15.39 -10.57 3.61
N GLN A 154 -14.09 -10.61 3.89
CA GLN A 154 -13.39 -11.85 4.25
C GLN A 154 -13.79 -12.36 5.64
N GLY A 155 -13.97 -11.45 6.61
CA GLY A 155 -14.45 -11.79 7.95
C GLY A 155 -15.89 -12.31 8.01
N ALA A 156 -16.74 -11.93 7.03
CA ALA A 156 -18.11 -12.43 6.91
C ALA A 156 -18.21 -13.81 6.23
N ARG A 157 -17.12 -14.30 5.62
CA ARG A 157 -17.04 -15.61 4.96
C ARG A 157 -16.37 -16.69 5.83
N ALA A 158 -15.95 -16.33 7.04
CA ALA A 158 -15.21 -17.18 7.98
C ALA A 158 -16.07 -17.62 9.17
#